data_AF-L7ZUL9-F1
#
_entry.id   AF-L7ZUL9-F1
#
_cell.length_a   1.000
_cell.length_b   1.000
_cell.length_c   1.000
_cell.angle_alpha   90.00
_cell.angle_beta   90.00
_cell.angle_gamma   90.00
#
_symmetry.space_group_name_H-M   'P 1'
#
loop_
_entity.id
_entity.type
_entity.pdbx_description
1 polymer ?
#
loop_
_entity_poly.entity_id
_entity_poly.type
_entity_poly.pdbx_seq_one_letter_code
_entity_poly.pdbx_strand_id
1 'polypeptide(L)'
;MPDLFRGLGAKRVLLLSDRGLEQAGVVEKVASLFDLTTHGVGPELAGIFLDVRQDAESECVNEAVRYAREMGADALLAVGGGSVLDTAKGVKYALFKGLRDIKVH
;
A
#
# COMPACT_ATOMS: atom_id res chain seq x y z
N MET A 1 -1.24 9.04 12.40
CA MET A 1 -0.97 7.88 11.52
C MET A 1 0.35 8.04 10.78
N PRO A 2 0.65 9.16 10.07
CA PRO A 2 2.00 9.40 9.52
C PRO A 2 3.13 9.30 10.55
N ASP A 3 2.92 9.78 11.79
CA ASP A 3 3.93 9.68 12.85
C ASP A 3 4.31 8.24 13.23
N LEU A 4 3.40 7.27 13.04
CA LEU A 4 3.71 5.85 13.28
C LEU A 4 4.73 5.37 12.24
N PHE A 5 4.55 5.73 10.97
CA PHE A 5 5.51 5.43 9.91
C PHE A 5 6.84 6.14 10.15
N ARG A 6 6.81 7.38 10.61
CA ARG A 6 8.02 8.12 11.02
C ARG A 6 8.78 7.40 12.14
N GLY A 7 8.08 6.91 13.16
CA GLY A 7 8.66 6.14 14.26
C GLY A 7 9.29 4.81 13.81
N LEU A 8 8.80 4.24 12.71
CA LEU A 8 9.36 3.05 12.07
C LEU A 8 10.50 3.36 11.09
N GLY A 9 10.85 4.65 10.89
CA GLY A 9 11.88 5.09 9.96
C GLY A 9 11.46 5.04 8.48
N ALA A 10 10.18 4.83 8.20
CA ALA A 10 9.65 4.81 6.85
C ALA A 10 9.64 6.21 6.24
N LYS A 11 9.87 6.29 4.93
CA LYS A 11 9.90 7.54 4.16
C LYS A 11 8.89 7.54 3.02
N ARG A 12 8.59 6.38 2.43
CA ARG A 12 7.79 6.24 1.21
C ARG A 12 6.70 5.21 1.45
N VAL A 13 5.53 5.68 1.87
CA VAL A 13 4.39 4.83 2.21
C VAL A 13 3.55 4.59 0.97
N LEU A 14 3.24 3.32 0.69
CA LEU A 14 2.25 2.94 -0.31
C LEU A 14 0.91 2.62 0.38
N LEU A 15 -0.16 3.30 -0.03
CA LEU A 15 -1.51 2.96 0.40
C LEU A 15 -2.10 1.89 -0.51
N LEU A 16 -2.57 0.79 0.08
CA LEU A 16 -3.30 -0.30 -0.58
C LEU A 16 -4.76 -0.21 -0.15
N SER A 17 -5.68 -0.15 -1.10
CA SER A 17 -7.12 -0.14 -0.84
C SER A 17 -7.90 -0.71 -2.02
N ASP A 18 -9.21 -0.54 -2.01
CA ASP A 18 -10.12 -0.97 -3.07
C ASP A 18 -10.96 0.22 -3.60
N ARG A 19 -11.55 0.02 -4.78
CA ARG A 19 -12.41 1.02 -5.43
C ARG A 19 -13.69 1.34 -4.66
N GLY A 20 -14.16 0.43 -3.81
CA GLY A 20 -15.33 0.67 -2.97
C GLY A 20 -15.05 1.74 -1.91
N LEU A 21 -13.88 1.66 -1.26
CA LEU A 21 -13.45 2.66 -0.28
C LEU A 21 -12.99 3.97 -0.89
N GLU A 22 -12.44 3.96 -2.11
CA GLU A 22 -12.23 5.17 -2.91
C GLU A 22 -13.57 5.89 -3.13
N GLN A 23 -14.58 5.20 -3.66
CA GLN A 23 -15.90 5.79 -3.90
C GLN A 23 -16.59 6.29 -2.62
N ALA A 24 -16.31 5.67 -1.47
CA ALA A 24 -16.81 6.09 -0.17
C ALA A 24 -16.06 7.32 0.42
N GLY A 25 -15.04 7.83 -0.26
CA GLY A 25 -14.24 8.98 0.19
C GLY A 25 -13.27 8.64 1.33
N VAL A 26 -13.01 7.36 1.59
CA VAL A 26 -12.16 6.92 2.70
C VAL A 26 -10.68 7.04 2.33
N VAL A 27 -10.34 6.68 1.09
CA VAL A 27 -8.96 6.74 0.58
C VAL A 27 -8.43 8.18 0.64
N GLU A 28 -9.23 9.15 0.20
CA GLU A 28 -8.89 10.57 0.16
C GLU A 28 -8.71 11.13 1.58
N LYS A 29 -9.60 10.75 2.51
CA LYS A 29 -9.47 11.12 3.93
C LYS A 29 -8.18 10.58 4.53
N VAL A 30 -7.76 9.37 4.16
CA VAL A 30 -6.52 8.78 4.64
C VAL A 30 -5.30 9.44 3.97
N ALA A 31 -5.35 9.66 2.66
CA ALA A 31 -4.27 10.28 1.90
C ALA A 31 -3.98 11.71 2.37
N SER A 32 -5.02 12.51 2.64
CA SER A 32 -4.88 13.89 3.13
C SER A 32 -4.19 14.00 4.50
N LEU A 33 -4.12 12.93 5.28
CA LEU A 33 -3.35 12.92 6.52
C LEU A 33 -1.84 13.05 6.26
N PHE A 34 -1.35 12.63 5.10
CA PHE A 34 0.06 12.77 4.71
C PHE A 34 0.39 14.21 4.29
N ASP A 35 -0.60 14.98 3.81
CA ASP A 35 -0.43 16.40 3.45
C ASP A 35 -0.19 17.29 4.68
N LEU A 36 -0.60 16.82 5.86
CA LEU A 36 -0.39 17.51 7.14
C LEU A 36 1.06 17.38 7.65
N THR A 37 1.88 16.54 7.02
CA THR A 37 3.29 16.42 7.38
C THR A 37 4.07 17.63 6.85
N THR A 38 5.04 18.13 7.62
CA THR A 38 5.88 19.24 7.16
C THR A 38 6.60 18.82 5.88
N HIS A 39 6.42 19.59 4.79
CA HIS A 39 7.08 19.32 3.51
C HIS A 39 8.59 19.08 3.71
N GLY A 40 9.06 17.91 3.28
CA GLY A 40 10.46 17.49 3.38
C GLY A 40 10.88 16.88 4.72
N VAL A 41 9.98 16.76 5.71
CA VAL A 41 10.26 16.18 7.03
C VAL A 41 9.18 15.17 7.43
N GLY A 42 9.29 13.95 6.90
CA GLY A 42 8.42 12.84 7.31
C GLY A 42 8.19 11.81 6.21
N PRO A 43 7.44 10.73 6.52
CA PRO A 43 6.95 9.81 5.52
C PRO A 43 5.98 10.51 4.57
N GLU A 44 6.22 10.37 3.28
CA GLU A 44 5.31 10.81 2.22
C GLU A 44 4.47 9.63 1.73
N LEU A 45 3.31 9.96 1.15
CA LEU A 45 2.54 8.99 0.40
C LEU A 45 3.15 8.85 -1.00
N ALA A 46 3.91 7.78 -1.21
CA ALA A 46 4.62 7.53 -2.46
C ALA A 46 3.73 7.05 -3.60
N GLY A 47 2.55 6.50 -3.25
CA GLY A 47 1.57 6.04 -4.22
C GLY A 47 0.32 5.48 -3.55
N ILE A 48 -0.70 5.26 -4.37
CA ILE A 48 -1.99 4.67 -3.96
C ILE A 48 -2.35 3.58 -4.98
N PHE A 49 -2.55 2.35 -4.51
CA PHE A 49 -2.99 1.22 -5.31
C PHE A 49 -4.41 0.82 -4.88
N LEU A 50 -5.36 0.87 -5.82
CA LEU A 50 -6.80 0.69 -5.55
C LEU A 50 -7.40 -0.53 -6.23
N ASP A 51 -6.61 -1.26 -7.01
CA ASP A 51 -7.08 -2.36 -7.84
C ASP A 51 -6.98 -3.70 -7.11
N VAL A 52 -7.20 -3.68 -5.78
CA VAL A 52 -7.37 -4.91 -5.00
C VAL A 52 -8.75 -5.51 -5.29
N ARG A 53 -8.76 -6.68 -5.94
CA ARG A 53 -9.96 -7.44 -6.30
C ARG A 53 -10.08 -8.69 -5.44
N GLN A 54 -11.30 -9.07 -5.07
CA GLN A 54 -11.54 -10.22 -4.17
C GLN A 54 -11.26 -11.58 -4.81
N ASP A 55 -11.39 -11.69 -6.13
CA ASP A 55 -11.35 -12.93 -6.90
C ASP A 55 -10.00 -13.22 -7.59
N ALA A 56 -9.08 -12.24 -7.59
CA ALA A 56 -7.82 -12.31 -8.33
C ALA A 56 -6.59 -12.11 -7.43
N GLU A 57 -6.53 -12.78 -6.27
CA GLU A 57 -5.52 -12.52 -5.23
C GLU A 57 -4.06 -12.54 -5.73
N SER A 58 -3.63 -13.56 -6.49
CA SER A 58 -2.23 -13.66 -6.94
C SER A 58 -1.86 -12.58 -7.94
N GLU A 59 -2.73 -12.30 -8.91
CA GLU A 59 -2.49 -11.27 -9.91
C GLU A 59 -2.48 -9.88 -9.25
N CYS A 60 -3.44 -9.62 -8.35
CA CYS A 60 -3.49 -8.37 -7.59
C CYS A 60 -2.23 -8.16 -6.75
N VAL A 61 -1.72 -9.21 -6.10
CA VAL A 61 -0.46 -9.13 -5.35
C VAL A 61 0.71 -8.82 -6.27
N ASN A 62 0.82 -9.45 -7.44
CA ASN A 62 1.93 -9.21 -8.36
C ASN A 62 1.91 -7.78 -8.91
N GLU A 63 0.73 -7.27 -9.29
CA GLU A 63 0.56 -5.88 -9.72
C GLU A 63 0.87 -4.89 -8.59
N ALA A 64 0.43 -5.17 -7.36
CA ALA A 64 0.75 -4.34 -6.21
C ALA A 64 2.24 -4.37 -5.84
N VAL A 65 2.93 -5.52 -6.00
CA VAL A 65 4.39 -5.64 -5.84
C VAL A 65 5.12 -4.81 -6.88
N ARG A 66 4.69 -4.90 -8.15
CA ARG A 66 5.26 -4.11 -9.24
C ARG A 66 5.12 -2.62 -8.96
N TYR A 67 3.92 -2.18 -8.61
CA TYR A 67 3.63 -0.80 -8.26
C TYR A 67 4.43 -0.32 -7.04
N ALA A 68 4.54 -1.13 -5.98
CA ALA A 68 5.35 -0.81 -4.81
C ALA A 68 6.83 -0.56 -5.15
N ARG A 69 7.40 -1.35 -6.07
CA ARG A 69 8.78 -1.17 -6.55
C ARG A 69 8.92 0.09 -7.40
N GLU A 70 8.00 0.33 -8.32
CA GLU A 70 7.98 1.54 -9.17
C GLU A 70 7.91 2.81 -8.31
N MET A 71 7.08 2.81 -7.27
CA MET A 71 6.95 3.91 -6.32
C MET A 71 8.04 3.93 -5.25
N GLY A 72 9.02 3.00 -5.29
CA GLY A 72 10.10 2.93 -4.30
C GLY A 72 9.60 2.87 -2.86
N ALA A 73 8.46 2.23 -2.63
CA ALA A 73 7.82 2.17 -1.32
C ALA A 73 8.67 1.38 -0.32
N ASP A 74 8.82 1.93 0.89
CA ASP A 74 9.51 1.29 2.02
C ASP A 74 8.56 0.91 3.16
N ALA A 75 7.29 1.30 3.07
CA ALA A 75 6.24 0.89 3.98
C ALA A 75 4.90 0.74 3.26
N LEU A 76 4.01 -0.09 3.84
CA LEU A 76 2.66 -0.34 3.33
C LEU A 76 1.62 0.13 4.34
N LEU A 77 0.57 0.80 3.85
CA LEU A 77 -0.63 1.17 4.59
C LEU A 77 -1.83 0.48 3.93
N ALA A 78 -2.37 -0.56 4.57
CA ALA A 78 -3.54 -1.26 4.08
C ALA A 78 -4.82 -0.67 4.69
N VAL A 79 -5.75 -0.23 3.84
CA VAL A 79 -7.06 0.30 4.26
C VAL A 79 -8.14 -0.45 3.48
N GLY A 80 -8.83 -1.37 4.15
CA GLY A 80 -9.82 -2.22 3.49
C GLY A 80 -10.19 -3.45 4.30
N GLY A 81 -10.96 -4.33 3.67
CA GLY A 81 -11.33 -5.63 4.24
C GLY A 81 -10.23 -6.69 4.12
N GLY A 82 -10.62 -7.95 4.29
CA GLY A 82 -9.71 -9.10 4.26
C GLY A 82 -8.83 -9.16 3.00
N SER A 83 -9.41 -8.98 1.81
CA SER A 83 -8.67 -9.02 0.54
C SER A 83 -7.56 -7.97 0.44
N VAL A 84 -7.78 -6.76 0.99
CA VAL A 84 -6.75 -5.70 1.04
C VAL A 84 -5.63 -6.07 2.02
N LEU A 85 -5.99 -6.61 3.19
CA LEU A 85 -5.02 -7.06 4.19
C LEU A 85 -4.19 -8.25 3.68
N ASP A 86 -4.80 -9.22 3.01
CA ASP A 86 -4.12 -10.38 2.47
C ASP A 86 -3.24 -10.01 1.28
N THR A 87 -3.68 -9.09 0.42
CA THR A 87 -2.84 -8.48 -0.61
C THR A 87 -1.61 -7.82 0.02
N ALA A 88 -1.78 -7.03 1.08
CA ALA A 88 -0.65 -6.37 1.76
C ALA A 88 0.36 -7.37 2.36
N LYS A 89 -0.11 -8.50 2.92
CA LYS A 89 0.76 -9.59 3.39
C LYS A 89 1.55 -10.21 2.25
N GLY A 90 0.89 -10.48 1.12
CA GLY A 90 1.52 -10.99 -0.10
C GLY A 90 2.60 -10.06 -0.62
N VAL A 91 2.29 -8.76 -0.75
CA VAL A 91 3.24 -7.72 -1.19
C VAL A 91 4.44 -7.67 -0.25
N LYS A 92 4.21 -7.59 1.07
CA LYS A 92 5.29 -7.59 2.06
C LYS A 92 6.18 -8.82 1.94
N TYR A 93 5.59 -10.01 1.81
CA TYR A 93 6.33 -11.26 1.66
C TYR A 93 7.17 -11.28 0.38
N ALA A 94 6.59 -10.90 -0.76
CA ALA A 94 7.28 -10.84 -2.04
C ALA A 94 8.44 -9.83 -2.03
N LEU A 95 8.23 -8.63 -1.50
CA LEU A 95 9.30 -7.62 -1.38
C LEU A 95 10.44 -8.14 -0.50
N PHE A 96 10.12 -8.73 0.66
CA PHE A 96 11.11 -9.30 1.58
C PHE A 96 11.92 -10.45 0.95
N LYS A 97 11.26 -11.31 0.16
CA LYS A 97 11.91 -12.44 -0.53
C LYS A 97 12.57 -12.06 -1.85
N GLY A 98 12.44 -10.81 -2.32
CA GLY A 98 12.92 -10.39 -3.63
C GLY A 98 12.17 -11.05 -4.79
N LEU A 99 10.95 -11.53 -4.56
CA LEU A 99 10.12 -12.14 -5.60
C LEU A 99 9.59 -11.06 -6.56
N ARG A 100 9.44 -11.46 -7.82
CA ARG A 100 8.77 -10.68 -8.86
C ARG A 100 7.30 -11.10 -8.98
N ASP A 101 7.04 -12.40 -8.93
CA ASP A 101 5.72 -12.99 -9.01
C ASP A 101 5.49 -14.00 -7.88
N ILE A 102 4.30 -13.98 -7.31
CA ILE A 102 3.74 -15.03 -6.46
C ILE A 102 2.87 -15.92 -7.35
N LYS A 103 3.13 -17.22 -7.30
CA LYS A 103 2.22 -18.25 -7.83
C LYS A 103 1.52 -18.90 -6.65
N VAL A 104 0.21 -18.71 -6.54
CA VAL A 104 -0.61 -19.56 -5.68
C VAL A 104 -0.99 -20.78 -6.53
N HIS A 105 -0.64 -21.97 -6.05
CA HIS A 105 -1.08 -23.25 -6.63
C HIS A 105 -2.41 -23.68 -6.00
#